data_AF-A0A977PJZ0-F1
#
_entry.id   AF-A0A977PJZ0-F1
#
_cell.length_a   1.000
_cell.length_b   1.000
_cell.length_c   1.000
_cell.angle_alpha   90.00
_cell.angle_beta   90.00
_cell.angle_gamma   90.00
#
_symmetry.space_group_name_H-M   'P 1'
#
loop_
_entity.id
_entity.type
_entity.pdbx_description
1 polymer ?
#
loop_
_entity_poly.entity_id
_entity_poly.type
_entity_poly.pdbx_seq_one_letter_code
_entity_poly.pdbx_strand_id
1 'polypeptide(L)'
;MIELDEILEILENSLGLKVGVEDGKIRISDGKEEVLAEPGYTLPAIALFVEPRKAWSVIRILYGDKAQAKKAYDEYKELPYTTSGKVCWLHKALAKAVNQRVKGADKERVLTWLEDQVYRRWPNVCGEADSAPELTKLVTELNSLGVSASMNLDKSEVELKVRNYTLRLRRRSPQSLKLIKELRKLAKENHEIIPDLVKLMSDPASCLDLAKALKLREELKKYPMIRDKLLESATALAEKMIKRTKTFSED
;
A
#
# COMPACT_ATOMS: atom_id res chain seq x y z
N MET A 1 16.40 -28.99 -1.58
CA MET A 1 16.88 -28.08 -2.64
C MET A 1 16.12 -28.54 -3.87
N ILE A 2 15.23 -27.72 -4.41
CA ILE A 2 14.41 -28.13 -5.56
C ILE A 2 15.32 -28.10 -6.78
N GLU A 3 15.37 -29.16 -7.57
CA GLU A 3 16.20 -29.22 -8.78
C GLU A 3 15.62 -28.34 -9.88
N LEU A 4 16.49 -27.80 -10.73
CA LEU A 4 16.12 -26.81 -11.75
C LEU A 4 15.03 -27.35 -12.69
N ASP A 5 15.12 -28.63 -13.04
CA ASP A 5 14.22 -29.30 -13.98
C ASP A 5 12.80 -29.43 -13.41
N GLU A 6 12.67 -29.67 -12.10
CA GLU A 6 11.38 -29.73 -11.40
C GLU A 6 10.71 -28.35 -11.36
N ILE A 7 11.50 -27.28 -11.24
CA ILE A 7 11.00 -25.90 -11.35
C ILE A 7 10.51 -25.64 -12.77
N LEU A 8 11.29 -25.98 -13.79
CA LEU A 8 10.92 -25.75 -15.20
C LEU A 8 9.61 -26.46 -15.57
N GLU A 9 9.47 -27.73 -15.18
CA GLU A 9 8.29 -28.53 -15.44
C GLU A 9 7.03 -27.95 -14.76
N ILE A 10 7.16 -27.42 -13.54
CA ILE A 10 6.06 -26.76 -12.84
C ILE A 10 5.63 -25.48 -13.58
N LEU A 11 6.57 -24.71 -14.12
CA LEU A 11 6.28 -23.45 -14.83
C LEU A 11 5.56 -23.69 -16.15
N GLU A 12 5.98 -24.71 -16.89
CA GLU A 12 5.32 -25.12 -18.13
C GLU A 12 3.94 -25.70 -17.87
N ASN A 13 3.85 -26.73 -17.02
CA ASN A 13 2.62 -27.50 -16.86
C ASN A 13 1.56 -26.79 -16.01
N SER A 14 1.97 -26.04 -14.99
CA SER A 14 1.01 -25.40 -14.07
C SER A 14 0.68 -23.95 -14.44
N LEU A 15 1.62 -23.22 -15.04
CA LEU A 15 1.46 -21.79 -15.33
C LEU A 15 1.21 -21.50 -16.81
N GLY A 16 1.57 -22.44 -17.70
CA GLY A 16 1.44 -22.28 -19.14
C GLY A 16 2.47 -21.32 -19.74
N LEU A 17 3.59 -21.12 -19.04
CA LEU A 17 4.73 -20.33 -19.53
C LEU A 17 5.68 -21.28 -20.25
N LYS A 18 6.23 -20.88 -21.39
CA LYS A 18 7.32 -21.62 -22.04
C LYS A 18 8.61 -21.28 -21.31
N VAL A 19 9.36 -22.29 -20.87
CA VAL A 19 10.66 -22.08 -20.25
C VAL A 19 11.75 -22.84 -20.99
N GLY A 20 12.98 -22.36 -20.87
CA GLY A 20 14.15 -23.00 -21.48
C GLY A 20 15.42 -22.53 -20.81
N VAL A 21 16.54 -23.16 -21.13
CA VAL A 21 17.85 -22.73 -20.67
C VAL A 21 18.66 -22.28 -21.88
N GLU A 22 19.16 -21.06 -21.84
CA GLU A 22 19.98 -20.44 -22.87
C GLU A 22 21.16 -19.74 -22.21
N ASP A 23 22.38 -20.13 -22.59
CA ASP A 23 23.64 -19.60 -22.05
C ASP A 23 23.72 -19.57 -20.51
N GLY A 24 23.22 -20.63 -19.86
CA GLY A 24 23.19 -20.75 -18.39
C GLY A 24 22.17 -19.83 -17.71
N LYS A 25 21.33 -19.13 -18.48
CA LYS A 25 20.19 -18.34 -18.02
C LYS A 25 18.90 -19.08 -18.34
N ILE A 26 17.88 -18.84 -17.53
CA ILE A 26 16.54 -19.36 -17.73
C ILE A 26 15.74 -18.36 -18.56
N ARG A 27 15.34 -18.83 -19.73
CA ARG A 27 14.45 -18.15 -20.66
C ARG A 27 13.02 -18.42 -20.24
N ILE A 28 12.21 -17.38 -20.11
CA ILE A 28 10.80 -17.46 -19.71
C ILE A 28 9.97 -16.65 -20.68
N SER A 29 8.95 -17.25 -21.27
CA SER A 29 8.07 -16.61 -22.25
C SER A 29 6.60 -16.96 -22.03
N ASP A 30 5.72 -15.99 -22.26
CA ASP A 30 4.27 -16.19 -22.36
C ASP A 30 3.79 -16.42 -23.81
N GLY A 31 4.72 -16.51 -24.77
CA GLY A 31 4.46 -16.62 -26.20
C GLY A 31 4.35 -15.29 -26.94
N LYS A 32 4.38 -14.15 -26.24
CA LYS A 32 4.39 -12.79 -26.83
C LYS A 32 5.65 -12.02 -26.45
N GLU A 33 6.07 -12.16 -25.20
CA GLU A 33 7.27 -11.54 -24.66
C GLU A 33 8.18 -12.60 -24.04
N GLU A 34 9.46 -12.25 -23.86
CA GLU A 34 10.47 -13.15 -23.34
C GLU A 34 11.45 -12.41 -22.41
N VAL A 35 11.88 -13.09 -21.35
CA VAL A 35 12.94 -12.63 -20.45
C VAL A 35 13.96 -13.74 -20.25
N LEU A 36 15.24 -13.38 -20.34
CA LEU A 36 16.38 -14.20 -19.92
C LEU A 36 16.80 -13.77 -18.51
N ALA A 37 16.69 -14.67 -17.54
CA ALA A 37 17.05 -14.43 -16.16
C ALA A 37 18.10 -15.43 -15.70
N GLU A 38 19.11 -14.99 -14.92
CA GLU A 38 20.00 -15.95 -14.26
C GLU A 38 19.21 -16.85 -13.29
N PRO A 39 19.68 -18.08 -13.00
CA PRO A 39 18.94 -19.05 -12.17
C PRO A 39 18.43 -18.48 -10.84
N GLY A 40 19.22 -17.62 -10.17
CA GLY A 40 18.82 -16.93 -8.93
C GLY A 40 17.73 -15.86 -9.10
N TYR A 41 17.48 -15.39 -10.33
CA TYR A 41 16.52 -14.34 -10.70
C TYR A 41 15.33 -14.89 -11.50
N THR A 42 15.28 -16.20 -11.72
CA THR A 42 14.17 -16.89 -12.40
C THR A 42 12.82 -16.66 -11.70
N LEU A 43 12.78 -16.78 -10.37
CA LEU A 43 11.55 -16.63 -9.58
C LEU A 43 10.96 -15.20 -9.65
N PRO A 44 11.76 -14.12 -9.54
CA PRO A 44 11.32 -12.78 -9.89
C PRO A 44 10.80 -12.63 -11.33
N ALA A 45 11.44 -13.27 -12.31
CA ALA A 45 11.02 -13.20 -13.71
C ALA A 45 9.66 -13.91 -13.93
N ILE A 46 9.42 -15.05 -13.29
CA ILE A 46 8.12 -15.76 -13.32
C ILE A 46 7.01 -14.89 -12.75
N ALA A 47 7.29 -14.17 -11.67
CA ALA A 47 6.34 -13.25 -11.05
C ALA A 47 5.85 -12.14 -11.99
N LEU A 48 6.61 -11.84 -13.05
CA LEU A 48 6.27 -10.84 -14.06
C LEU A 48 5.28 -11.32 -15.13
N PHE A 49 5.00 -12.62 -15.22
CA PHE A 49 4.20 -13.19 -16.32
C PHE A 49 2.99 -14.01 -15.87
N VAL A 50 2.79 -14.21 -14.56
CA VAL A 50 1.70 -15.06 -14.05
C VAL A 50 0.39 -14.28 -13.93
N GLU A 51 -0.66 -14.80 -14.57
CA GLU A 51 -2.01 -14.26 -14.44
C GLU A 51 -2.51 -14.24 -12.99
N PRO A 52 -3.26 -13.21 -12.57
CA PRO A 52 -3.68 -13.07 -11.18
C PRO A 52 -4.48 -14.23 -10.61
N ARG A 53 -5.23 -14.95 -11.45
CA ARG A 53 -6.02 -16.11 -11.05
C ARG A 53 -5.16 -17.33 -10.68
N LYS A 54 -3.92 -17.41 -11.20
CA LYS A 54 -2.98 -18.52 -10.97
C LYS A 54 -1.99 -18.24 -9.85
N ALA A 55 -1.90 -17.00 -9.38
CA ALA A 55 -0.90 -16.58 -8.40
C ALA A 55 -1.05 -17.24 -7.02
N TRP A 56 -2.24 -17.72 -6.63
CA TRP A 56 -2.42 -18.51 -5.39
C TRP A 56 -1.61 -19.81 -5.42
N SER A 57 -1.61 -20.50 -6.56
CA SER A 57 -0.83 -21.72 -6.75
C SER A 57 0.67 -21.41 -6.67
N VAL A 58 1.10 -20.27 -7.25
CA VAL A 58 2.50 -19.83 -7.20
C VAL A 58 2.91 -19.43 -5.78
N ILE A 59 2.08 -18.69 -5.03
CA ILE A 59 2.33 -18.32 -3.63
C ILE A 59 2.49 -19.57 -2.76
N ARG A 60 1.62 -20.58 -2.91
CA ARG A 60 1.76 -21.84 -2.17
C ARG A 60 3.07 -22.57 -2.48
N ILE A 61 3.44 -22.62 -3.76
CA ILE A 61 4.68 -23.27 -4.19
C ILE A 61 5.89 -22.50 -3.67
N LEU A 62 5.85 -21.16 -3.65
CA LEU A 62 6.96 -20.27 -3.25
C LEU A 62 7.17 -20.14 -1.74
N TYR A 63 6.11 -20.03 -0.94
CA TYR A 63 6.25 -19.90 0.51
C TYR A 63 6.71 -21.22 1.15
N GLY A 64 6.36 -22.38 0.58
CA GLY A 64 6.69 -23.70 1.11
C GLY A 64 5.97 -24.04 2.44
N ASP A 65 5.94 -23.10 3.38
CA ASP A 65 5.19 -23.15 4.63
C ASP A 65 3.74 -22.71 4.43
N LYS A 66 2.84 -23.65 4.76
CA LYS A 66 1.38 -23.52 4.65
C LYS A 66 0.83 -22.41 5.55
N ALA A 67 1.49 -22.10 6.67
CA ALA A 67 1.04 -21.07 7.61
C ALA A 67 1.31 -19.64 7.07
N GLN A 68 2.51 -19.40 6.54
CA GLN A 68 2.87 -18.11 5.94
C GLN A 68 2.08 -17.83 4.64
N ALA A 69 1.90 -18.85 3.81
CA ALA A 69 1.05 -18.77 2.61
C ALA A 69 -0.40 -18.44 2.97
N LYS A 70 -0.93 -19.03 4.06
CA LYS A 70 -2.29 -18.78 4.54
C LYS A 70 -2.45 -17.35 5.08
N LYS A 71 -1.50 -16.85 5.86
CA LYS A 71 -1.53 -15.47 6.38
C LYS A 71 -1.56 -14.43 5.25
N ALA A 72 -0.71 -14.60 4.24
CA ALA A 72 -0.73 -13.74 3.05
C ALA A 72 -2.08 -13.84 2.31
N TYR A 73 -2.64 -15.03 2.17
CA TYR A 73 -3.93 -15.22 1.51
C TYR A 73 -5.13 -14.65 2.27
N ASP A 74 -5.08 -14.68 3.60
CA ASP A 74 -6.11 -14.05 4.42
C ASP A 74 -6.02 -12.52 4.29
N GLU A 75 -4.82 -11.93 4.21
CA GLU A 75 -4.63 -10.51 3.86
C GLU A 75 -5.17 -10.17 2.45
N TYR A 76 -5.03 -11.07 1.47
CA TYR A 76 -5.57 -10.92 0.12
C TYR A 76 -7.10 -10.89 0.06
N LYS A 77 -7.77 -11.68 0.89
CA LYS A 77 -9.25 -11.79 0.90
C LYS A 77 -9.90 -10.50 1.39
N GLU A 78 -9.30 -9.86 2.39
CA GLU A 78 -9.79 -8.63 3.02
C GLU A 78 -9.65 -7.39 2.12
N LEU A 79 -8.91 -7.49 1.01
CA LEU A 79 -8.80 -6.38 0.07
C LEU A 79 -10.12 -6.17 -0.69
N PRO A 80 -10.56 -4.91 -0.88
CA PRO A 80 -11.74 -4.61 -1.68
C PRO A 80 -11.56 -5.14 -3.10
N TYR A 81 -12.62 -5.72 -3.68
CA TYR A 81 -12.62 -6.37 -4.99
C TYR A 81 -12.50 -5.34 -6.12
N THR A 82 -11.30 -4.77 -6.26
CA THR A 82 -10.90 -3.94 -7.39
C THR A 82 -9.85 -4.71 -8.16
N THR A 83 -10.06 -4.87 -9.47
CA THR A 83 -9.18 -5.62 -10.36
C THR A 83 -7.75 -5.08 -10.37
N SER A 84 -7.54 -3.80 -10.03
CA SER A 84 -6.21 -3.21 -9.86
C SER A 84 -5.60 -3.46 -8.48
N GLY A 85 -6.38 -3.36 -7.40
CA GLY A 85 -5.89 -3.48 -6.03
C GLY A 85 -5.47 -4.90 -5.64
N LYS A 86 -6.30 -5.90 -5.97
CA LYS A 86 -5.97 -7.31 -5.70
C LYS A 86 -4.81 -7.80 -6.55
N VAL A 87 -4.73 -7.35 -7.80
CA VAL A 87 -3.67 -7.72 -8.73
C VAL A 87 -2.33 -7.08 -8.31
N CYS A 88 -2.30 -5.80 -7.94
CA CYS A 88 -1.08 -5.17 -7.45
C CYS A 88 -0.57 -5.82 -6.14
N TRP A 89 -1.46 -6.05 -5.18
CA TRP A 89 -1.08 -6.71 -3.92
C TRP A 89 -0.50 -8.11 -4.17
N LEU A 90 -1.10 -8.85 -5.10
CA LEU A 90 -0.68 -10.20 -5.43
C LEU A 90 0.73 -10.25 -6.03
N HIS A 91 1.05 -9.32 -6.94
CA HIS A 91 2.40 -9.17 -7.47
C HIS A 91 3.41 -8.79 -6.38
N LYS A 92 3.04 -7.93 -5.42
CA LYS A 92 3.89 -7.58 -4.26
C LYS A 92 4.08 -8.74 -3.29
N ALA A 93 3.03 -9.49 -2.99
CA ALA A 93 3.08 -10.66 -2.12
C ALA A 93 3.94 -11.76 -2.74
N LEU A 94 3.86 -11.93 -4.06
CA LEU A 94 4.72 -12.82 -4.83
C LEU A 94 6.20 -12.39 -4.73
N ALA A 95 6.49 -11.11 -4.94
CA ALA A 95 7.84 -10.56 -4.76
C ALA A 95 8.39 -10.77 -3.33
N LYS A 96 7.55 -10.60 -2.31
CA LYS A 96 7.91 -10.85 -0.90
C LYS A 96 8.16 -12.34 -0.62
N ALA A 97 7.37 -13.23 -1.20
CA ALA A 97 7.56 -14.69 -1.11
C ALA A 97 8.89 -15.12 -1.74
N VAL A 98 9.18 -14.59 -2.92
CA VAL A 98 10.43 -14.83 -3.65
C VAL A 98 11.63 -14.36 -2.82
N ASN A 99 11.57 -13.15 -2.25
CA ASN A 99 12.61 -12.60 -1.38
C ASN A 99 12.88 -13.46 -0.13
N GLN A 100 11.86 -14.12 0.43
CA GLN A 100 12.03 -15.01 1.58
C GLN A 100 12.75 -16.33 1.24
N ARG A 101 12.74 -16.75 -0.02
CA ARG A 101 13.38 -17.99 -0.47
C ARG A 101 14.79 -17.79 -1.03
N VAL A 102 15.07 -16.63 -1.63
CA VAL A 102 16.42 -16.30 -2.12
C VAL A 102 17.29 -15.97 -0.91
N LYS A 103 18.15 -16.91 -0.50
CA LYS A 103 19.16 -16.65 0.54
C LYS A 103 20.17 -15.62 -0.01
N GLY A 104 20.37 -14.51 0.71
CA GLY A 104 21.56 -13.66 0.55
C GLY A 104 21.35 -12.30 -0.12
N ALA A 105 20.58 -11.40 0.49
CA ALA A 105 20.70 -9.96 0.30
C ALA A 105 20.02 -9.19 1.45
N ASP A 106 20.31 -7.89 1.56
CA ASP A 106 19.69 -6.99 2.53
C ASP A 106 18.17 -6.89 2.28
N LYS A 107 17.40 -7.40 3.23
CA LYS A 107 15.97 -7.74 3.10
C LYS A 107 15.12 -6.55 2.67
N GLU A 108 15.46 -5.36 3.14
CA GLU A 108 14.69 -4.13 2.92
C GLU A 108 15.01 -3.50 1.56
N ARG A 109 16.28 -3.55 1.14
CA ARG A 109 16.75 -3.02 -0.13
C ARG A 109 16.22 -3.83 -1.32
N VAL A 110 16.22 -5.16 -1.23
CA VAL A 110 15.73 -6.05 -2.31
C VAL A 110 14.22 -5.99 -2.43
N LEU A 111 13.49 -5.92 -1.30
CA LEU A 111 12.04 -5.75 -1.31
C LEU A 111 11.65 -4.43 -2.00
N THR A 112 12.32 -3.34 -1.64
CA THR A 112 12.07 -2.01 -2.21
C THR A 112 12.34 -2.00 -3.72
N TRP A 113 13.43 -2.63 -4.18
CA TRP A 113 13.76 -2.74 -5.60
C TRP A 113 12.74 -3.60 -6.38
N LEU A 114 12.33 -4.76 -5.85
CA LEU A 114 11.34 -5.62 -6.49
C LEU A 114 9.96 -4.95 -6.58
N GLU A 115 9.54 -4.26 -5.53
CA GLU A 115 8.32 -3.46 -5.57
C GLU A 115 8.39 -2.38 -6.66
N ASP A 116 9.51 -1.68 -6.77
CA ASP A 116 9.73 -0.66 -7.81
C ASP A 116 9.67 -1.25 -9.24
N GLN A 117 10.20 -2.45 -9.46
CA GLN A 117 10.07 -3.15 -10.75
C GLN A 117 8.61 -3.49 -11.09
N VAL A 118 7.83 -3.94 -10.10
CA VAL A 118 6.38 -4.19 -10.26
C VAL A 118 5.62 -2.89 -10.59
N TYR A 119 5.96 -1.78 -9.94
CA TYR A 119 5.39 -0.46 -10.25
C TYR A 119 5.71 0.00 -11.68
N ARG A 120 6.95 -0.17 -12.13
CA ARG A 120 7.39 0.23 -13.48
C ARG A 120 6.77 -0.62 -14.58
N ARG A 121 6.59 -1.92 -14.37
CA ARG A 121 6.07 -2.83 -15.39
C ARG A 121 4.58 -2.69 -15.61
N TRP A 122 3.81 -2.40 -14.57
CA TRP A 122 2.36 -2.20 -14.68
C TRP A 122 1.89 -0.87 -14.10
N PRO A 123 2.26 0.27 -14.68
CA PRO A 123 1.93 1.60 -14.16
C PRO A 123 0.42 1.88 -14.15
N ASN A 124 -0.40 1.16 -14.93
CA ASN A 124 -1.85 1.34 -14.98
C ASN A 124 -2.64 0.35 -14.10
N VAL A 125 -1.98 -0.71 -13.62
CA VAL A 125 -2.56 -1.74 -12.73
C VAL A 125 -2.05 -1.55 -11.29
N CYS A 126 -0.77 -1.21 -11.17
CA CYS A 126 -0.01 -1.00 -9.94
C CYS A 126 0.36 0.46 -9.69
N GLY A 127 0.07 1.40 -10.60
CA GLY A 127 0.65 2.75 -10.67
C GLY A 127 1.13 3.38 -9.38
N GLU A 128 2.29 4.06 -9.42
CA GLU A 128 2.77 4.87 -8.30
C GLU A 128 1.60 5.71 -7.80
N ALA A 129 1.14 5.42 -6.59
CA ALA A 129 0.15 6.25 -5.93
C ALA A 129 0.85 7.54 -5.50
N ASP A 130 1.22 8.39 -6.46
CA ASP A 130 1.72 9.72 -6.16
C ASP A 130 0.53 10.55 -5.68
N SER A 131 0.59 10.90 -4.40
CA SER A 131 -0.39 11.74 -3.76
C SER A 131 -0.29 13.20 -4.17
N ALA A 132 0.85 13.63 -4.74
CA ALA A 132 1.11 15.04 -5.06
C ALA A 132 0.09 15.66 -6.04
N PRO A 133 -0.28 15.01 -7.17
CA PRO A 133 -1.26 15.59 -8.09
C PRO A 133 -2.66 15.74 -7.47
N GLU A 134 -3.11 14.76 -6.68
CA GLU A 134 -4.41 14.87 -6.00
C GLU A 134 -4.38 15.86 -4.84
N LEU A 135 -3.26 15.98 -4.13
CA LEU A 135 -3.09 17.00 -3.10
C LEU A 135 -3.13 18.41 -3.70
N THR A 136 -2.48 18.61 -4.85
CA THR A 136 -2.53 19.87 -5.61
C THR A 136 -3.97 20.25 -5.95
N LYS A 137 -4.77 19.29 -6.43
CA LYS A 137 -6.19 19.51 -6.73
C LYS A 137 -6.99 19.86 -5.48
N LEU A 138 -6.78 19.14 -4.37
CA LEU A 138 -7.44 19.42 -3.10
C LEU A 138 -7.12 20.83 -2.59
N VAL A 139 -5.85 21.23 -2.58
CA VAL A 139 -5.44 22.58 -2.14
C VAL A 139 -6.09 23.67 -3.01
N THR A 140 -6.05 23.49 -4.33
CA THR A 140 -6.68 24.43 -5.27
C THR A 140 -8.18 24.56 -4.99
N GLU A 141 -8.85 23.43 -4.77
CA GLU A 141 -10.28 23.36 -4.50
C GLU A 141 -10.65 24.00 -3.15
N LEU A 142 -9.91 23.70 -2.08
CA LEU A 142 -10.12 24.33 -0.77
C LEU A 142 -9.95 25.85 -0.84
N ASN A 143 -8.91 26.33 -1.51
CA ASN A 143 -8.69 27.77 -1.69
C ASN A 143 -9.83 28.42 -2.50
N SER A 144 -10.35 27.74 -3.53
CA SER A 144 -11.50 28.24 -4.30
C SER A 144 -12.79 28.31 -3.47
N LEU A 145 -12.89 27.50 -2.41
CA LEU A 145 -14.02 27.46 -1.47
C LEU A 145 -13.78 28.37 -0.24
N GLY A 146 -12.75 29.21 -0.24
CA GLY A 146 -12.44 30.13 0.86
C GLY A 146 -11.73 29.49 2.06
N VAL A 147 -11.28 28.24 1.95
CA VAL A 147 -10.49 27.56 2.98
C VAL A 147 -9.00 27.74 2.68
N SER A 148 -8.32 28.56 3.48
CA SER A 148 -6.87 28.78 3.36
C SER A 148 -6.08 27.47 3.52
N ALA A 149 -5.57 26.96 2.40
CA ALA A 149 -4.81 25.73 2.31
C ALA A 149 -3.50 25.92 1.53
N SER A 150 -2.46 25.20 1.93
CA SER A 150 -1.19 25.12 1.20
C SER A 150 -0.63 23.70 1.26
N MET A 151 0.35 23.41 0.42
CA MET A 151 1.03 22.11 0.43
C MET A 151 2.55 22.28 0.42
N ASN A 152 3.22 21.29 0.99
CA ASN A 152 4.65 21.08 0.81
C ASN A 152 4.87 19.68 0.23
N LEU A 153 5.83 19.56 -0.68
CA LEU A 153 6.14 18.31 -1.37
C LEU A 153 7.60 17.96 -1.13
N ASP A 154 7.82 16.79 -0.53
CA ASP A 154 9.13 16.17 -0.42
C ASP A 154 9.19 14.90 -1.30
N LYS A 155 10.35 14.25 -1.37
CA LYS A 155 10.56 12.99 -2.08
C LYS A 155 9.75 11.84 -1.47
N SER A 156 9.62 11.80 -0.15
CA SER A 156 8.95 10.73 0.59
C SER A 156 7.58 11.11 1.15
N GLU A 157 7.34 12.40 1.41
CA GLU A 157 6.14 12.90 2.09
C GLU A 157 5.45 14.03 1.32
N VAL A 158 4.17 14.18 1.61
CA VAL A 158 3.38 15.36 1.24
C VAL A 158 2.73 15.92 2.49
N GLU A 159 2.76 17.24 2.63
CA GLU A 159 2.13 17.94 3.74
C GLU A 159 0.94 18.74 3.22
N LEU A 160 -0.23 18.54 3.82
CA LEU A 160 -1.39 19.41 3.65
C LEU A 160 -1.46 20.35 4.85
N LYS A 161 -1.35 21.66 4.61
CA LYS A 161 -1.54 22.68 5.64
C LYS A 161 -2.88 23.35 5.46
N VAL A 162 -3.71 23.32 6.50
CA VAL A 162 -5.00 24.03 6.55
C VAL A 162 -5.04 24.83 7.84
N ARG A 163 -5.16 26.16 7.71
CA ARG A 163 -4.99 27.09 8.85
C ARG A 163 -3.66 26.82 9.58
N ASN A 164 -3.71 26.49 10.87
CA ASN A 164 -2.55 26.24 11.72
C ASN A 164 -2.20 24.74 11.86
N TYR A 165 -2.85 23.86 11.09
CA TYR A 165 -2.71 22.41 11.20
C TYR A 165 -2.04 21.82 9.97
N THR A 166 -1.13 20.88 10.19
CA THR A 166 -0.35 20.22 9.13
C THR A 166 -0.57 18.72 9.18
N LEU A 167 -1.28 18.19 8.18
CA LEU A 167 -1.46 16.76 7.99
C LEU A 167 -0.32 16.24 7.10
N ARG A 168 0.52 15.37 7.67
CA ARG A 168 1.62 14.71 6.96
C ARG A 168 1.20 13.35 6.44
N LEU A 169 1.51 13.08 5.19
CA LEU A 169 1.14 11.84 4.50
C LEU A 169 2.32 11.31 3.69
N ARG A 170 2.43 9.98 3.58
CA ARG A 170 3.44 9.36 2.71
C ARG A 170 3.07 9.62 1.25
N ARG A 171 3.99 10.18 0.47
CA ARG A 171 3.76 10.59 -0.92
C ARG A 171 3.31 9.42 -1.79
N ARG A 172 4.05 8.31 -1.72
CA ARG A 172 3.86 7.10 -2.51
C ARG A 172 3.04 6.03 -1.77
N SER A 173 1.96 6.45 -1.09
CA SER A 173 1.09 5.54 -0.33
C SER A 173 -0.33 5.51 -0.92
N PRO A 174 -0.86 4.31 -1.27
CA PRO A 174 -2.25 4.17 -1.69
C PRO A 174 -3.26 4.65 -0.64
N GLN A 175 -2.94 4.51 0.65
CA GLN A 175 -3.78 4.98 1.75
C GLN A 175 -3.85 6.51 1.78
N SER A 176 -2.70 7.18 1.61
CA SER A 176 -2.61 8.64 1.54
C SER A 176 -3.37 9.19 0.33
N LEU A 177 -3.22 8.57 -0.84
CA LEU A 177 -3.96 8.96 -2.03
C LEU A 177 -5.48 8.81 -1.86
N LYS A 178 -5.94 7.70 -1.26
CA LYS A 178 -7.38 7.50 -0.98
C LYS A 178 -7.90 8.53 0.01
N LEU A 179 -7.16 8.79 1.10
CA LEU A 179 -7.53 9.81 2.09
C LEU A 179 -7.67 11.19 1.45
N ILE A 180 -6.72 11.61 0.60
CA ILE A 180 -6.78 12.89 -0.10
C ILE A 180 -7.99 12.96 -1.04
N LYS A 181 -8.29 11.88 -1.76
CA LYS A 181 -9.47 11.80 -2.63
C LYS A 181 -10.78 11.91 -1.84
N GLU A 182 -10.86 11.28 -0.66
CA GLU A 182 -12.03 11.41 0.23
C GLU A 182 -12.16 12.83 0.77
N LEU A 183 -11.06 13.43 1.26
CA LEU A 183 -11.05 14.83 1.71
C LEU A 183 -11.50 15.78 0.61
N ARG A 184 -11.09 15.53 -0.64
CA ARG A 184 -11.49 16.34 -1.80
C ARG A 184 -12.98 16.19 -2.14
N LYS A 185 -13.49 14.96 -2.13
CA LYS A 185 -14.94 14.73 -2.29
C LYS A 185 -15.72 15.44 -1.19
N LEU A 186 -15.26 15.32 0.05
CA LEU A 186 -15.89 15.96 1.19
C LEU A 186 -15.82 17.47 1.12
N ALA A 187 -14.72 18.06 0.65
CA ALA A 187 -14.60 19.50 0.46
C ALA A 187 -15.69 20.06 -0.46
N LYS A 188 -16.05 19.33 -1.53
CA LYS A 188 -17.15 19.73 -2.42
C LYS A 188 -18.51 19.74 -1.75
N GLU A 189 -18.72 18.83 -0.80
CA GLU A 189 -20.01 18.61 -0.17
C GLU A 189 -20.17 19.45 1.10
N ASN A 190 -19.10 19.56 1.89
CA ASN A 190 -19.02 20.29 3.13
C ASN A 190 -17.56 20.68 3.43
N HIS A 191 -17.10 21.81 2.88
CA HIS A 191 -15.74 22.30 3.09
C HIS A 191 -15.49 22.82 4.51
N GLU A 192 -16.52 23.21 5.24
CA GLU A 192 -16.39 23.84 6.57
C GLU A 192 -15.79 22.90 7.62
N ILE A 193 -15.99 21.59 7.45
CA ILE A 193 -15.47 20.56 8.37
C ILE A 193 -14.02 20.14 8.07
N ILE A 194 -13.46 20.51 6.91
CA ILE A 194 -12.10 20.11 6.52
C ILE A 194 -11.03 20.62 7.50
N PRO A 195 -11.05 21.89 7.97
CA PRO A 195 -10.09 22.37 8.97
C PRO A 195 -10.13 21.55 10.26
N ASP A 196 -11.32 21.18 10.73
CA ASP A 196 -11.49 20.38 11.94
C ASP A 196 -10.97 18.95 11.72
N LEU A 197 -11.21 18.35 10.55
CA LEU A 197 -10.66 17.03 10.22
C LEU A 197 -9.13 17.05 10.17
N VAL A 198 -8.54 18.06 9.52
CA VAL A 198 -7.08 18.19 9.44
C VAL A 198 -6.50 18.37 10.84
N LYS A 199 -7.12 19.19 11.71
CA LYS A 199 -6.72 19.32 13.12
C LYS A 199 -6.70 17.96 13.82
N LEU A 200 -7.82 17.24 13.76
CA LEU A 200 -8.01 15.99 14.48
C LEU A 200 -7.09 14.86 14.00
N MET A 201 -6.72 14.86 12.71
CA MET A 201 -5.81 13.86 12.13
C MET A 201 -4.33 14.20 12.30
N SER A 202 -4.00 15.45 12.61
CA SER A 202 -2.61 15.91 12.74
C SER A 202 -2.11 15.73 14.16
N ASP A 203 -2.78 16.35 15.14
CA ASP A 203 -2.41 16.29 16.55
C ASP A 203 -3.61 16.68 17.43
N PRO A 204 -4.53 15.75 17.73
CA PRO A 204 -5.64 16.01 18.64
C PRO A 204 -5.09 16.09 20.08
N ALA A 205 -5.49 17.11 20.85
CA ALA A 205 -4.82 17.42 22.12
C ALA A 205 -5.75 17.39 23.34
N SER A 206 -7.07 17.34 23.15
CA SER A 206 -8.06 17.51 24.22
C SER A 206 -9.16 16.44 24.23
N CYS A 207 -9.82 16.24 25.38
CA CYS A 207 -10.99 15.35 25.47
C CYS A 207 -12.13 15.80 24.54
N LEU A 208 -12.22 17.11 24.30
CA LEU A 208 -13.14 17.68 23.31
C LEU A 208 -12.79 17.24 21.88
N ASP A 209 -11.51 17.19 21.54
CA ASP A 209 -11.05 16.68 20.24
C ASP A 209 -11.36 15.18 20.09
N LEU A 210 -11.21 14.40 21.16
CA LEU A 210 -11.59 12.98 21.18
C LEU A 210 -13.09 12.81 20.88
N ALA A 211 -13.96 13.52 21.61
CA ALA A 211 -15.40 13.46 21.41
C ALA A 211 -15.81 13.92 20.00
N LYS A 212 -15.18 14.99 19.49
CA LYS A 212 -15.41 15.47 18.12
C LYS A 212 -14.96 14.45 17.07
N ALA A 213 -13.80 13.80 17.24
CA ALA A 213 -13.32 12.77 16.32
C ALA A 213 -14.27 11.57 16.25
N LEU A 214 -14.77 11.11 17.40
CA LEU A 214 -15.75 10.01 17.46
C LEU A 214 -17.08 10.40 16.83
N LYS A 215 -17.57 11.62 17.08
CA LYS A 215 -18.80 12.13 16.45
C LYS A 215 -18.67 12.22 14.93
N LEU A 216 -17.63 12.88 14.43
CA LEU A 216 -17.39 13.02 12.99
C LEU A 216 -17.18 11.66 12.31
N ARG A 217 -16.57 10.69 12.99
CA ARG A 217 -16.45 9.31 12.49
C ARG A 217 -17.81 8.63 12.27
N GLU A 218 -18.80 8.92 13.10
CA GLU A 218 -20.16 8.40 12.94
C GLU A 218 -20.97 9.16 11.88
N GLU A 219 -20.70 10.45 11.67
CA GLU A 219 -21.36 11.25 10.63
C GLU A 219 -20.80 10.95 9.23
N LEU A 220 -19.52 10.63 9.12
CA LEU A 220 -18.80 10.43 7.86
C LEU A 220 -18.77 8.96 7.41
N LYS A 221 -19.85 8.20 7.61
CA LYS A 221 -19.96 6.76 7.28
C LYS A 221 -19.53 6.41 5.84
N LYS A 222 -19.75 7.32 4.89
CA LYS A 222 -19.42 7.15 3.46
C LYS A 222 -17.94 7.33 3.10
N TYR A 223 -17.10 7.76 4.05
CA TYR A 223 -15.66 8.02 3.84
C TYR A 223 -14.81 7.12 4.74
N PRO A 224 -14.57 5.85 4.34
CA PRO A 224 -13.89 4.88 5.20
C PRO A 224 -12.47 5.30 5.59
N MET A 225 -11.68 5.90 4.70
CA MET A 225 -10.31 6.31 5.06
C MET A 225 -10.29 7.44 6.08
N ILE A 226 -11.21 8.41 5.95
CA ILE A 226 -11.37 9.48 6.94
C ILE A 226 -11.73 8.89 8.30
N ARG A 227 -12.67 7.94 8.35
CA ARG A 227 -13.08 7.27 9.60
C ARG A 227 -11.95 6.51 10.27
N ASP A 228 -11.19 5.75 9.49
CA ASP A 228 -10.07 4.96 10.00
C ASP A 228 -8.98 5.88 10.56
N LYS A 229 -8.67 6.98 9.86
CA LYS A 229 -7.68 7.96 10.34
C LYS A 229 -8.14 8.69 11.60
N LEU A 230 -9.43 9.02 11.71
CA LEU A 230 -9.99 9.61 12.93
C LEU A 230 -9.94 8.63 14.10
N LEU A 231 -10.20 7.34 13.87
CA LEU A 231 -10.10 6.31 14.90
C LEU A 231 -8.66 6.13 15.37
N GLU A 232 -7.70 6.04 14.45
CA GLU A 232 -6.27 5.95 14.77
C GLU A 232 -5.83 7.13 15.66
N SER A 233 -6.25 8.34 15.29
CA SER A 233 -5.92 9.57 16.03
C SER A 233 -6.60 9.62 17.40
N ALA A 234 -7.86 9.18 17.50
CA ALA A 234 -8.61 9.09 18.75
C ALA A 234 -7.99 8.07 19.71
N THR A 235 -7.63 6.88 19.21
CA THR A 235 -6.95 5.84 20.01
C THR A 235 -5.60 6.34 20.51
N ALA A 236 -4.79 6.96 19.65
CA ALA A 236 -3.50 7.53 20.05
C ALA A 236 -3.64 8.60 21.14
N LEU A 237 -4.69 9.43 21.07
CA LEU A 237 -4.97 10.42 22.10
C LEU A 237 -5.42 9.79 23.42
N ALA A 238 -6.32 8.80 23.37
CA ALA A 238 -6.78 8.08 24.55
C ALA A 238 -5.60 7.40 25.28
N GLU A 239 -4.70 6.76 24.54
CA GLU A 239 -3.48 6.16 25.10
C GLU A 239 -2.56 7.21 25.75
N LYS A 240 -2.35 8.37 25.10
CA LYS A 240 -1.58 9.48 25.68
C LYS A 240 -2.20 9.97 26.99
N MET A 241 -3.53 10.10 27.06
CA MET A 241 -4.24 10.54 28.26
C MET A 241 -4.13 9.51 29.39
N ILE A 242 -4.32 8.22 29.11
CA ILE A 242 -4.18 7.14 30.09
C ILE A 242 -2.77 7.09 30.67
N LYS A 243 -1.74 7.26 29.82
CA LYS A 243 -0.34 7.32 30.28
C LYS A 243 -0.09 8.48 31.23
N ARG A 244 -0.67 9.66 30.95
CA ARG A 244 -0.57 10.83 31.84
C ARG A 244 -1.25 10.60 33.18
N THR A 245 -2.46 10.03 33.21
CA THR A 245 -3.13 9.76 34.49
C THR A 245 -2.42 8.72 35.35
N LYS A 246 -1.75 7.73 34.75
CA LYS A 246 -0.94 6.76 35.50
C LYS A 246 0.34 7.35 36.10
N THR A 247 0.98 8.29 35.41
CA THR A 247 2.16 8.99 35.92
C THR A 247 1.83 9.95 37.06
N PHE A 248 0.62 10.52 37.08
CA PHE A 248 0.12 11.34 38.19
C PHE A 248 -0.37 10.55 39.42
N SER A 249 -0.53 9.23 39.32
CA SER A 249 -0.98 8.38 40.45
C SER A 249 0.18 7.69 41.20
N GLU A 250 1.42 7.92 40.76
CA GLU A 250 2.65 7.36 41.37
C GLU A 250 3.51 8.42 42.09
N ASP A 251 3.05 9.69 42.11
CA ASP A 251 3.57 10.80 42.92
C ASP A 251 2.61 11.11 44.09
#